data_AF-A0A1F6R4H0-F1
#
_entry.id   AF-A0A1F6R4H0-F1
#
_cell.length_a   1.000
_cell.length_b   1.000
_cell.length_c   1.000
_cell.angle_alpha   90.00
_cell.angle_beta   90.00
_cell.angle_gamma   90.00
#
_symmetry.space_group_name_H-M   'P 1'
#
loop_
_entity.id
_entity.type
_entity.pdbx_description
1 polymer ?
#
loop_
_entity_poly.entity_id
_entity_poly.type
_entity_poly.pdbx_seq_one_letter_code
_entity_poly.pdbx_strand_id
1 'polypeptide(L)'
;MQVTKLKANPDFFKNLNYEFKGKQEKWGMSFQTSMNGPDEKTVKSFLMDVRPFILRSESINFNKICNAISKDIKDEDLTTKINNAKIAWDKLVDIKKNYRGKGVVLKVGDRELNPAEQLNLWFNAEFFHLDKEKRQLFEQMQVPPFIDISYFSFINLIQDLAQIIIYFDSKILSAILK
;
A
#
# COMPACT_ATOMS: atom_id res chain seq x y z
N MET A 1 1.39 11.31 -17.15
CA MET A 1 0.93 12.44 -16.29
C MET A 1 0.83 12.05 -14.81
N GLN A 2 0.21 10.91 -14.43
CA GLN A 2 0.13 10.48 -13.02
C GLN A 2 1.45 9.93 -12.45
N VAL A 3 2.19 9.08 -13.18
CA VAL A 3 3.46 8.51 -12.68
C VAL A 3 4.56 9.57 -12.50
N THR A 4 4.53 10.63 -13.31
CA THR A 4 5.41 11.80 -13.14
C THR A 4 5.21 12.46 -11.78
N LYS A 5 3.97 12.55 -11.27
CA LYS A 5 3.67 13.09 -9.94
C LYS A 5 4.19 12.19 -8.83
N LEU A 6 4.07 10.87 -9.00
CA LEU A 6 4.64 9.90 -8.05
C LEU A 6 6.16 10.09 -7.93
N LYS A 7 6.86 10.18 -9.07
CA LYS A 7 8.31 10.40 -9.12
C LYS A 7 8.72 11.77 -8.54
N ALA A 8 7.85 12.77 -8.60
CA ALA A 8 8.11 14.11 -8.09
C ALA A 8 7.96 14.25 -6.57
N ASN A 9 7.60 13.17 -5.85
CA ASN A 9 7.41 13.18 -4.40
C ASN A 9 8.43 12.26 -3.70
N PRO A 10 9.74 12.61 -3.72
CA PRO A 10 10.78 11.77 -3.12
C PRO A 10 10.63 11.62 -1.61
N ASP A 11 10.00 12.60 -0.96
CA ASP A 11 9.73 12.58 0.48
C ASP A 11 8.81 11.44 0.89
N PHE A 12 7.88 11.04 0.03
CA PHE A 12 7.04 9.87 0.25
C PHE A 12 7.84 8.56 0.30
N PHE A 13 8.98 8.48 -0.39
CA PHE A 13 9.83 7.29 -0.48
C PHE A 13 10.98 7.28 0.53
N LYS A 14 11.03 8.23 1.47
CA LYS A 14 12.02 8.21 2.55
C LYS A 14 11.85 6.95 3.40
N ASN A 15 12.97 6.45 3.92
CA ASN A 15 12.99 5.30 4.82
C ASN A 15 12.09 5.56 6.03
N LEU A 16 11.18 4.63 6.30
CA LEU A 16 10.34 4.67 7.48
C LEU A 16 11.13 4.12 8.67
N ASN A 17 11.19 4.88 9.77
CA ASN A 17 11.72 4.39 11.03
C ASN A 17 10.59 4.36 12.05
N TYR A 18 10.43 3.23 12.73
CA TYR A 18 9.47 3.08 13.81
C TYR A 18 10.21 2.73 15.09
N GLU A 19 10.08 3.59 16.11
CA GLU A 19 10.59 3.33 17.45
C GLU A 19 9.43 2.97 18.38
N PHE A 20 9.63 1.91 19.15
CA PHE A 20 8.72 1.46 20.20
C PHE A 20 9.47 1.46 21.53
N LYS A 21 8.97 2.23 22.50
CA LYS A 21 9.52 2.31 23.85
C LYS A 21 8.43 1.91 24.84
N GLY A 22 8.63 0.77 25.50
CA GLY A 22 7.81 0.34 26.63
C GLY A 22 8.47 0.78 27.93
N LYS A 23 7.73 1.41 28.83
CA LYS A 23 8.17 1.72 30.19
C LYS A 23 7.27 1.02 31.19
N GLN A 24 7.87 0.24 32.07
CA GLN A 24 7.13 -0.36 33.17
C GLN A 24 6.86 0.71 34.24
N GLU A 25 5.60 0.85 34.62
CA GLU A 25 5.13 1.76 35.65
C GLU A 25 4.58 0.98 36.84
N LYS A 26 4.38 1.68 37.96
CA LYS A 26 3.97 1.07 39.24
C LYS A 26 2.63 0.32 39.17
N TRP A 27 1.78 0.65 38.18
CA TRP A 27 0.44 0.06 37.98
C TRP A 27 0.16 -0.37 36.53
N GLY A 28 1.20 -0.60 35.71
CA GLY A 28 0.99 -1.03 34.34
C GLY A 28 2.21 -0.86 33.44
N MET A 29 2.00 -0.94 32.14
CA MET A 29 3.02 -0.65 31.12
C MET A 29 2.54 0.56 30.32
N SER A 30 3.39 1.58 30.20
CA SER A 30 3.16 2.68 29.26
C SER A 30 3.96 2.42 27.98
N PHE A 31 3.36 2.78 26.86
CA PHE A 31 3.94 2.62 25.53
C PHE A 31 4.07 3.99 24.88
N GLN A 32 5.25 4.26 24.34
CA GLN A 32 5.51 5.41 23.50
C GLN A 32 5.98 4.92 22.13
N THR A 33 5.32 5.39 21.09
CA THR A 33 5.62 5.09 19.70
C THR A 33 6.05 6.37 19.00
N SER A 34 7.00 6.27 18.08
CA SER A 34 7.30 7.37 17.16
C SER A 34 7.63 6.81 15.80
N MET A 35 6.98 7.38 14.78
CA MET A 35 7.26 7.06 13.39
C MET A 35 7.90 8.27 12.72
N ASN A 36 9.04 8.06 12.08
CA ASN A 36 9.59 9.01 11.12
C ASN A 36 9.18 8.55 9.72
N GLY A 37 8.40 9.38 9.01
CA GLY A 37 7.83 9.07 7.72
C GLY A 37 7.23 10.31 7.05
N PRO A 38 6.59 10.17 5.88
CA PRO A 38 5.94 11.28 5.20
C PRO A 38 4.82 11.88 6.07
N ASP A 39 4.69 13.21 6.03
CA ASP A 39 3.60 13.90 6.70
C ASP A 39 2.24 13.51 6.10
N GLU A 40 1.17 13.71 6.86
CA GLU A 40 -0.19 13.30 6.48
C GLU A 40 -0.66 13.94 5.16
N LYS A 41 -0.29 15.19 4.88
CA LYS A 41 -0.65 15.88 3.65
C LYS A 41 0.02 15.23 2.45
N THR A 42 1.30 14.89 2.59
CA THR A 42 2.09 14.13 1.60
C THR A 42 1.45 12.78 1.33
N VAL A 43 1.06 12.04 2.39
CA VAL A 43 0.37 10.75 2.26
C VAL A 43 -0.96 10.90 1.53
N LYS A 44 -1.85 11.80 1.96
CA LYS A 44 -3.16 12.03 1.32
C LYS A 44 -3.03 12.39 -0.15
N SER A 45 -2.11 13.30 -0.48
CA SER A 45 -1.86 13.68 -1.88
C SER A 45 -1.40 12.49 -2.71
N PHE A 46 -0.50 11.67 -2.16
CA PHE A 46 0.02 10.49 -2.84
C PHE A 46 -1.05 9.43 -3.08
N LEU A 47 -1.90 9.18 -2.08
CA LEU A 47 -3.00 8.22 -2.19
C LEU A 47 -3.99 8.62 -3.28
N MET A 48 -4.24 9.91 -3.49
CA MET A 48 -5.08 10.37 -4.61
C MET A 48 -4.50 10.00 -5.97
N ASP A 49 -3.18 10.07 -6.14
CA ASP A 49 -2.52 9.72 -7.39
C ASP A 49 -2.43 8.21 -7.62
N VAL A 50 -2.28 7.40 -6.55
CA VAL A 50 -2.16 5.93 -6.66
C VAL A 50 -3.51 5.21 -6.63
N ARG A 51 -4.55 5.82 -6.04
CA ARG A 51 -5.88 5.22 -5.87
C ARG A 51 -6.43 4.52 -7.11
N PRO A 52 -6.39 5.10 -8.34
CA PRO A 52 -6.91 4.44 -9.53
C PRO A 52 -6.26 3.07 -9.77
N PHE A 53 -4.96 2.95 -9.52
CA PHE A 53 -4.24 1.70 -9.74
C PHE A 53 -4.63 0.59 -8.74
N ILE A 54 -4.93 0.97 -7.49
CA ILE A 54 -5.20 0.06 -6.38
C ILE A 54 -6.67 -0.38 -6.32
N LEU A 55 -7.61 0.56 -6.40
CA LEU A 55 -9.03 0.25 -6.19
C LEU A 55 -9.61 -0.51 -7.39
N ARG A 56 -10.02 -1.75 -7.16
CA ARG A 56 -10.59 -2.63 -8.22
C ARG A 56 -11.86 -2.06 -8.85
N SER A 57 -12.62 -1.25 -8.10
CA SER A 57 -13.84 -0.57 -8.57
C SER A 57 -13.57 0.51 -9.63
N GLU A 58 -12.34 1.00 -9.73
CA GLU A 58 -11.99 2.04 -10.69
C GLU A 58 -11.97 1.47 -12.12
N SER A 59 -12.35 2.31 -13.08
CA SER A 59 -12.43 1.95 -14.50
C SER A 59 -11.05 1.51 -15.03
N ILE A 60 -10.01 2.19 -14.56
CA ILE A 60 -8.60 1.90 -14.81
C ILE A 60 -8.01 1.36 -13.50
N ASN A 61 -7.39 0.18 -13.54
CA ASN A 61 -6.58 -0.34 -12.44
C ASN A 61 -5.37 -1.10 -12.98
N PHE A 62 -4.38 -1.39 -12.13
CA PHE A 62 -3.10 -1.96 -12.58
C PHE A 62 -3.27 -3.25 -13.38
N ASN A 63 -4.11 -4.18 -12.90
CA ASN A 63 -4.35 -5.44 -13.59
C ASN A 63 -5.03 -5.27 -14.95
N LYS A 64 -5.97 -4.32 -15.08
CA LYS A 64 -6.58 -3.99 -16.36
C LYS A 64 -5.56 -3.38 -17.33
N ILE A 65 -4.65 -2.52 -16.85
CA ILE A 65 -3.57 -1.92 -17.65
C ILE A 65 -2.65 -3.02 -18.19
N CYS A 66 -2.15 -3.90 -17.32
CA CYS A 66 -1.32 -5.03 -17.73
C CYS A 66 -2.01 -5.91 -18.78
N ASN A 67 -3.27 -6.29 -18.53
CA ASN A 67 -4.02 -7.13 -19.46
C ASN A 67 -4.30 -6.44 -20.81
N ALA A 68 -4.51 -5.12 -20.82
CA ALA A 68 -4.71 -4.37 -22.06
C ALA A 68 -3.42 -4.36 -22.89
N ILE A 69 -2.29 -4.06 -22.26
CA ILE A 69 -1.00 -3.96 -22.93
C ILE A 69 -0.51 -5.33 -23.42
N SER A 70 -0.68 -6.39 -22.63
CA SER A 70 -0.26 -7.74 -23.00
C SER A 70 -0.99 -8.34 -24.20
N LYS A 71 -2.14 -7.79 -24.63
CA LYS A 71 -2.88 -8.30 -25.78
C LYS A 71 -2.20 -7.99 -27.11
N ASP A 72 -1.50 -6.87 -27.19
CA ASP A 72 -0.99 -6.32 -28.45
C ASP A 72 0.54 -6.42 -28.59
N ILE A 73 1.23 -6.84 -27.52
CA ILE A 73 2.69 -7.00 -27.52
C ILE A 73 3.10 -8.38 -28.04
N LYS A 74 4.00 -8.38 -29.03
CA LYS A 74 4.66 -9.59 -29.56
C LYS A 74 6.07 -9.81 -29.01
N ASP A 75 6.62 -8.82 -28.32
CA ASP A 75 7.95 -8.88 -27.71
C ASP A 75 7.90 -9.75 -26.45
N GLU A 76 8.66 -10.85 -26.45
CA GLU A 76 8.70 -11.83 -25.36
C GLU A 76 9.33 -11.27 -24.07
N ASP A 77 10.33 -10.38 -24.19
CA ASP A 77 10.98 -9.74 -23.04
C ASP A 77 10.01 -8.75 -22.38
N LEU A 78 9.30 -7.94 -23.16
CA LEU A 78 8.26 -7.05 -22.64
C LEU A 78 7.11 -7.83 -22.00
N THR A 79 6.67 -8.92 -22.63
CA THR A 79 5.64 -9.80 -22.07
C THR A 79 6.08 -10.38 -20.72
N THR A 80 7.33 -10.83 -20.62
CA THR A 80 7.91 -11.34 -19.38
C THR A 80 7.95 -10.26 -18.29
N LYS A 81 8.38 -9.04 -18.62
CA LYS A 81 8.41 -7.91 -17.67
C LYS A 81 7.01 -7.54 -17.16
N ILE A 82 6.00 -7.53 -18.04
CA ILE A 82 4.61 -7.26 -17.64
C ILE A 82 4.10 -8.35 -16.68
N ASN A 83 4.33 -9.61 -17.01
CA ASN A 83 3.93 -10.73 -16.16
C ASN A 83 4.62 -10.69 -14.80
N ASN A 84 5.91 -10.38 -14.75
CA ASN A 84 6.65 -10.23 -13.50
C ASN A 84 6.10 -9.08 -12.64
N ALA A 85 5.80 -7.93 -13.26
CA ALA A 85 5.20 -6.80 -12.55
C ALA A 85 3.80 -7.15 -12.00
N LYS A 86 2.98 -7.87 -12.78
CA LYS A 86 1.67 -8.37 -12.37
C LYS A 86 1.76 -9.35 -11.20
N ILE A 87 2.69 -10.31 -11.27
CA ILE A 87 2.93 -11.27 -10.18
C ILE A 87 3.39 -10.54 -8.90
N ALA A 88 4.28 -9.55 -9.02
CA ALA A 88 4.73 -8.75 -7.88
C ALA A 88 3.57 -7.95 -7.26
N TRP A 89 2.74 -7.33 -8.10
CA TRP A 89 1.55 -6.59 -7.67
C TRP A 89 0.55 -7.49 -6.95
N ASP A 90 0.15 -8.60 -7.58
CA ASP A 90 -0.82 -9.53 -7.01
C ASP A 90 -0.33 -10.14 -5.69
N LYS A 91 0.98 -10.36 -5.54
CA LYS A 91 1.54 -10.77 -4.23
C LYS A 91 1.22 -9.75 -3.14
N LEU A 92 1.32 -8.45 -3.42
CA LEU A 92 1.14 -7.39 -2.44
C LEU A 92 -0.34 -7.12 -2.09
N VAL A 93 -1.27 -7.22 -3.05
CA VAL A 93 -2.68 -6.80 -2.86
C VAL A 93 -3.70 -7.94 -2.81
N ASP A 94 -3.31 -9.19 -3.07
CA ASP A 94 -4.25 -10.31 -3.07
C ASP A 94 -4.54 -10.82 -1.66
N ILE A 95 -5.68 -10.38 -1.11
CA ILE A 95 -6.21 -10.79 0.21
C ILE A 95 -6.36 -12.32 0.33
N LYS A 96 -6.59 -13.05 -0.78
CA LYS A 96 -6.79 -14.51 -0.75
C LYS A 96 -5.50 -15.31 -0.68
N LYS A 97 -4.38 -14.70 -1.07
CA LYS A 97 -3.07 -15.30 -0.89
C LYS A 97 -2.59 -14.80 0.46
N ASN A 98 -2.26 -15.72 1.37
CA ASN A 98 -1.68 -15.41 2.70
C ASN A 98 -0.29 -14.77 2.56
N TYR A 99 -0.18 -13.68 1.82
CA TYR A 99 1.05 -12.98 1.60
C TYR A 99 1.38 -12.18 2.85
N ARG A 100 2.39 -12.67 3.57
CA ARG A 100 2.90 -12.02 4.77
C ARG A 100 3.83 -10.83 4.47
N GLY A 101 4.23 -10.62 3.22
CA GLY A 101 5.03 -9.48 2.76
C GLY A 101 6.14 -9.02 3.70
N LYS A 102 6.45 -7.72 3.65
CA LYS A 102 7.19 -7.00 4.70
C LYS A 102 6.26 -6.41 5.77
N GLY A 103 4.96 -6.66 5.67
CA GLY A 103 3.96 -6.11 6.57
C GLY A 103 3.75 -6.98 7.81
N VAL A 104 3.13 -6.42 8.84
CA VAL A 104 2.83 -7.12 10.09
C VAL A 104 1.40 -7.65 10.02
N VAL A 105 1.15 -8.91 10.40
CA VAL A 105 -0.22 -9.40 10.60
C VAL A 105 -0.70 -8.93 11.97
N LEU A 106 -1.86 -8.27 12.01
CA LEU A 106 -2.44 -7.75 13.25
C LEU A 106 -3.62 -8.60 13.68
N LYS A 107 -3.71 -8.92 14.96
CA LYS A 107 -4.89 -9.56 15.55
C LYS A 107 -5.70 -8.53 16.32
N VAL A 108 -6.93 -8.30 15.89
CA VAL A 108 -7.87 -7.32 16.47
C VAL A 108 -9.13 -8.08 16.87
N GLY A 109 -9.26 -8.35 18.17
CA GLY A 109 -10.26 -9.29 18.68
C GLY A 109 -10.06 -10.69 18.09
N ASP A 110 -11.10 -11.23 17.46
CA ASP A 110 -11.08 -12.54 16.79
C ASP A 110 -10.69 -12.47 15.31
N ARG A 111 -10.37 -11.28 14.78
CA ARG A 111 -9.97 -11.10 13.38
C ARG A 111 -8.45 -10.97 13.25
N GLU A 112 -7.89 -11.70 12.31
CA GLU A 112 -6.54 -11.46 11.81
C GLU A 112 -6.61 -10.59 10.57
N LEU A 113 -5.78 -9.55 10.52
CA LEU A 113 -5.70 -8.59 9.43
C LEU A 113 -4.31 -8.68 8.83
N ASN A 114 -4.22 -9.27 7.63
CA ASN A 114 -3.00 -9.27 6.85
C ASN A 114 -2.73 -7.88 6.23
N PRO A 115 -1.53 -7.62 5.67
CA PRO A 115 -1.19 -6.31 5.11
C PRO A 115 -2.14 -5.81 4.01
N ALA A 116 -2.68 -6.71 3.18
CA ALA A 116 -3.63 -6.34 2.13
C ALA A 116 -5.01 -5.96 2.71
N GLU A 117 -5.44 -6.63 3.78
CA GLU A 117 -6.64 -6.28 4.53
C GLU A 117 -6.47 -4.94 5.25
N GLN A 118 -5.29 -4.68 5.83
CA GLN A 118 -4.97 -3.38 6.41
C GLN A 118 -4.97 -2.28 5.35
N LEU A 119 -4.37 -2.48 4.18
CA LEU A 119 -4.46 -1.54 3.06
C LEU A 119 -5.90 -1.21 2.70
N ASN A 120 -6.73 -2.23 2.56
CA ASN A 120 -8.16 -2.09 2.26
C ASN A 120 -8.90 -1.35 3.39
N LEU A 121 -8.52 -1.59 4.65
CA LEU A 121 -9.07 -0.89 5.81
C LEU A 121 -8.69 0.59 5.78
N TRP A 122 -7.41 0.95 5.67
CA TRP A 122 -6.94 2.33 5.60
C TRP A 122 -7.58 3.11 4.44
N PHE A 123 -7.66 2.52 3.24
CA PHE A 123 -8.32 3.16 2.10
C PHE A 123 -9.80 3.43 2.39
N ASN A 124 -10.56 2.41 2.80
CA ASN A 124 -12.02 2.52 2.83
C ASN A 124 -12.57 3.05 4.15
N ALA A 125 -11.83 2.94 5.26
CA ALA A 125 -12.24 3.43 6.56
C ALA A 125 -11.73 4.84 6.84
N GLU A 126 -10.43 5.09 6.61
CA GLU A 126 -9.78 6.33 7.04
C GLU A 126 -9.66 7.37 5.92
N PHE A 127 -9.11 7.00 4.76
CA PHE A 127 -8.78 8.02 3.74
C PHE A 127 -9.93 8.36 2.80
N PHE A 128 -10.78 7.39 2.45
CA PHE A 128 -11.88 7.59 1.49
C PHE A 128 -13.27 7.36 2.08
N HIS A 129 -13.38 6.86 3.32
CA HIS A 129 -14.63 6.65 4.06
C HIS A 129 -15.74 5.95 3.23
N LEU A 130 -15.37 4.98 2.39
CA LEU A 130 -16.27 4.31 1.45
C LEU A 130 -17.12 3.21 2.10
N ASP A 131 -16.78 2.77 3.33
CA ASP A 131 -17.37 1.58 3.95
C ASP A 131 -17.55 1.74 5.46
N LYS A 132 -18.82 1.67 5.92
CA LYS A 132 -19.19 1.86 7.33
C LYS A 132 -18.74 0.69 8.22
N GLU A 133 -18.74 -0.54 7.73
CA GLU A 133 -18.33 -1.71 8.53
C GLU A 133 -16.82 -1.68 8.78
N LYS A 134 -16.06 -1.32 7.74
CA LYS A 134 -14.60 -1.12 7.87
C LYS A 134 -14.26 0.01 8.83
N ARG A 135 -15.08 1.06 8.88
CA ARG A 135 -14.88 2.16 9.85
C ARG A 135 -15.00 1.69 11.29
N GLN A 136 -16.00 0.87 11.62
CA GLN A 136 -16.14 0.31 12.97
C GLN A 136 -14.95 -0.56 13.37
N LEU A 137 -14.44 -1.37 12.44
CA LEU A 137 -13.23 -2.18 12.69
C LEU A 137 -11.99 -1.29 12.87
N PHE A 138 -11.86 -0.21 12.10
CA PHE A 138 -10.76 0.73 12.23
C PHE A 138 -10.77 1.46 13.58
N GLU A 139 -11.95 1.86 14.08
CA GLU A 139 -12.11 2.46 15.41
C GLU A 139 -11.61 1.53 16.53
N GLN A 140 -11.80 0.22 16.40
CA GLN A 140 -11.25 -0.77 17.36
C GLN A 140 -9.72 -0.86 17.32
N MET A 141 -9.10 -0.44 16.23
CA MET A 141 -7.64 -0.43 16.07
C MET A 141 -6.98 0.85 16.57
N GLN A 142 -7.73 1.91 16.89
CA GLN A 142 -7.23 3.24 17.32
C GLN A 142 -6.61 3.25 18.74
N VAL A 143 -5.96 2.15 19.12
CA VAL A 143 -5.26 1.98 20.39
C VAL A 143 -3.78 1.72 20.09
N PRO A 144 -2.86 2.55 20.61
CA PRO A 144 -1.43 2.24 20.52
C PRO A 144 -1.08 0.91 21.20
N PRO A 145 -0.13 0.12 20.65
CA PRO A 145 0.67 0.41 19.45
C PRO A 145 0.03 -0.09 18.13
N PHE A 146 -1.19 -0.62 18.15
CA PHE A 146 -1.79 -1.31 17.00
C PHE A 146 -2.01 -0.37 15.81
N ILE A 147 -2.54 0.83 16.04
CA ILE A 147 -2.77 1.82 14.99
C ILE A 147 -1.47 2.22 14.30
N ASP A 148 -0.40 2.44 15.08
CA ASP A 148 0.88 2.91 14.56
C ASP A 148 1.59 1.83 13.74
N ILE A 149 1.58 0.58 14.23
CA ILE A 149 2.12 -0.57 13.50
C ILE A 149 1.34 -0.80 12.20
N SER A 150 0.01 -0.67 12.25
CA SER A 150 -0.81 -0.78 11.05
C SER A 150 -0.50 0.32 10.04
N TYR A 151 -0.34 1.56 10.51
CA TYR A 151 -0.01 2.69 9.67
C TYR A 151 1.37 2.53 9.01
N PHE A 152 2.37 2.09 9.78
CA PHE A 152 3.69 1.76 9.25
C PHE A 152 3.62 0.67 8.17
N SER A 153 2.88 -0.41 8.42
CA SER A 153 2.67 -1.49 7.44
C SER A 153 1.96 -0.98 6.19
N PHE A 154 0.99 -0.07 6.36
CA PHE A 154 0.27 0.57 5.27
C PHE A 154 1.17 1.42 4.37
N ILE A 155 1.99 2.32 4.95
CA ILE A 155 2.87 3.18 4.15
C ILE A 155 3.92 2.36 3.40
N ASN A 156 4.52 1.35 4.03
CA ASN A 156 5.46 0.45 3.35
C ASN A 156 4.83 -0.24 2.14
N LEU A 157 3.61 -0.77 2.30
CA LEU A 157 2.91 -1.44 1.21
C LEU A 157 2.59 -0.49 0.06
N ILE A 158 2.22 0.75 0.36
CA ILE A 158 1.98 1.77 -0.67
C ILE A 158 3.27 2.18 -1.40
N GLN A 159 4.39 2.31 -0.68
CA GLN A 159 5.69 2.54 -1.29
C GLN A 159 6.08 1.41 -2.25
N ASP A 160 5.90 0.14 -1.84
CA ASP A 160 6.19 -1.03 -2.67
C ASP A 160 5.31 -1.06 -3.93
N LEU A 161 4.00 -0.78 -3.80
CA LEU A 161 3.08 -0.70 -4.94
C LEU A 161 3.45 0.41 -5.91
N ALA A 162 3.83 1.57 -5.39
CA ALA A 162 4.25 2.69 -6.21
C ALA A 162 5.56 2.41 -6.97
N GLN A 163 6.51 1.69 -6.35
CA GLN A 163 7.72 1.25 -7.04
C GLN A 163 7.40 0.35 -8.24
N ILE A 164 6.39 -0.53 -8.12
CA ILE A 164 5.94 -1.35 -9.25
C ILE A 164 5.36 -0.49 -10.37
N ILE A 165 4.55 0.52 -10.03
CA ILE A 165 3.98 1.47 -11.03
C ILE A 165 5.11 2.24 -11.73
N ILE A 166 6.10 2.72 -10.99
CA ILE A 166 7.27 3.45 -11.52
C ILE A 166 8.12 2.54 -12.43
N TYR A 167 8.34 1.30 -12.01
CA TYR A 167 9.02 0.29 -12.84
C TYR A 167 8.25 0.05 -14.14
N PHE A 168 6.94 -0.13 -14.05
CA PHE A 168 6.08 -0.38 -15.20
C PHE A 168 6.14 0.76 -16.22
N ASP A 169 6.02 2.00 -15.76
CA ASP A 169 6.16 3.20 -16.59
C ASP A 169 7.54 3.31 -17.26
N SER A 170 8.62 3.13 -16.49
CA SER A 170 9.99 3.36 -16.96
C SER A 170 10.55 2.24 -17.85
N LYS A 171 10.13 0.99 -17.64
CA LYS A 171 10.70 -0.18 -18.34
C LYS A 171 9.78 -0.81 -19.37
N ILE A 172 8.47 -0.60 -19.26
CA ILE A 172 7.48 -1.20 -20.15
C ILE A 172 6.86 -0.10 -21.03
N LEU A 173 6.20 0.90 -20.43
CA LEU A 173 5.52 1.94 -21.22
C LEU A 173 6.50 2.75 -22.07
N SER A 174 7.64 3.15 -21.49
CA SER A 174 8.71 3.84 -22.21
C SER A 174 9.34 3.03 -23.34
N ALA A 175 9.18 1.70 -23.37
CA ALA A 175 9.68 0.86 -24.46
C ALA A 175 8.65 0.73 -25.59
N ILE A 176 7.36 0.80 -25.26
CA ILE A 176 6.23 0.68 -26.21
C ILE A 176 5.96 2.02 -26.91
N LEU A 177 6.11 3.13 -26.20
CA LEU A 177 5.77 4.48 -26.69
C LEU A 177 6.93 5.18 -27.43
N LYS A 178 8.05 4.48 -27.66
CA LYS A 178 9.15 4.94 -28.51
C LYS A 178 8.88 4.60 -29.96
#